data_AF-A0A453EAF1-F1
#
_entry.id   AF-A0A453EAF1-F1
#
_cell.length_a   1.000
_cell.length_b   1.000
_cell.length_c   1.000
_cell.angle_alpha   90.00
_cell.angle_beta   90.00
_cell.angle_gamma   90.00
#
_symmetry.space_group_name_H-M   'P 1'
#
loop_
_entity.id
_entity.type
_entity.pdbx_description
1 polymer ?
#
loop_
_entity_poly.entity_id
_entity_poly.type
_entity_poly.pdbx_seq_one_letter_code
_entity_poly.pdbx_strand_id
1 'polypeptide(L)'
;MVHTGACIANLLGQGGSRKYHLTCNWLRYFKNDRDRRDLITCGCAAGVAAAFRAPVGGVLFALEEAASWWRSALLWRAFFTTAVVAVVLRTLIEFCRSGKCGLF
;
A
#
# COMPACT_ATOMS: atom_id res chain seq x y z
N MET A 1 -2.74 4.35 -10.48
CA MET A 1 -2.55 4.37 -9.00
C MET A 1 -2.49 2.96 -8.43
N VAL A 2 -3.45 2.08 -8.75
CA VAL A 2 -3.45 0.67 -8.28
C VAL A 2 -2.20 -0.10 -8.71
N HIS A 3 -1.87 -0.09 -10.00
CA HIS A 3 -0.66 -0.75 -10.52
C HIS A 3 0.64 -0.20 -9.88
N THR A 4 0.69 1.11 -9.65
CA THR A 4 1.82 1.76 -8.97
C THR A 4 1.96 1.26 -7.52
N GLY A 5 0.85 1.17 -6.79
CA GLY A 5 0.83 0.59 -5.44
C GLY A 5 1.25 -0.88 -5.41
N ALA A 6 0.82 -1.67 -6.38
CA ALA A 6 1.24 -3.07 -6.54
C ALA A 6 2.74 -3.21 -6.82
N CYS A 7 3.30 -2.39 -7.72
CA CYS A 7 4.73 -2.38 -8.03
C CYS A 7 5.57 -2.01 -6.79
N ILE A 8 5.16 -0.98 -6.04
CA ILE A 8 5.87 -0.55 -4.82
C ILE A 8 5.81 -1.67 -3.76
N ALA A 9 4.64 -2.25 -3.52
CA ALA A 9 4.50 -3.36 -2.58
C ALA A 9 5.34 -4.58 -3.00
N ASN A 10 5.37 -4.91 -4.29
CA ASN A 10 6.18 -5.99 -4.81
C ASN A 10 7.69 -5.73 -4.63
N LEU A 11 8.14 -4.50 -4.85
CA LEU A 11 9.54 -4.11 -4.66
C LEU A 11 9.96 -4.21 -3.18
N LEU A 12 9.07 -3.78 -2.27
CA LEU A 12 9.27 -3.91 -0.82
C LEU A 12 9.30 -5.39 -0.42
N GLY A 13 8.37 -6.20 -0.90
CA GLY A 13 8.32 -7.64 -0.60
C GLY A 13 9.55 -8.43 -1.06
N GLN A 14 10.25 -7.98 -2.10
CA GLN A 14 11.50 -8.60 -2.58
C GLN A 14 12.74 -8.22 -1.75
N GLY A 15 12.63 -7.28 -0.81
CA GLY A 15 13.76 -6.80 -0.02
C GLY A 15 14.68 -5.82 -0.77
N GLY A 16 14.17 -5.21 -1.84
CA GLY A 16 14.88 -4.22 -2.64
C GLY A 16 15.38 -4.73 -4.00
N SER A 17 16.12 -3.88 -4.71
CA SER A 17 16.59 -4.20 -6.06
C SER A 17 17.98 -4.84 -6.01
N ARG A 18 18.06 -6.11 -6.46
CA ARG A 18 19.33 -6.80 -6.71
C ARG A 18 20.26 -6.03 -7.65
N LYS A 19 19.71 -5.21 -8.56
CA LYS A 19 20.47 -4.45 -9.55
C LYS A 19 21.21 -3.23 -8.96
N TYR A 20 20.71 -2.67 -7.84
CA TYR A 20 21.30 -1.49 -7.20
C TYR A 20 21.97 -1.79 -5.85
N HIS A 21 22.09 -3.07 -5.48
CA HIS A 21 22.67 -3.53 -4.21
C HIS A 21 22.04 -2.90 -2.93
N LEU A 22 20.83 -2.34 -3.05
CA LEU A 22 20.04 -1.85 -1.93
C LEU A 22 19.28 -3.04 -1.32
N THR A 23 20.01 -3.92 -0.66
CA THR A 23 19.41 -5.07 0.05
C THR A 23 19.12 -4.63 1.48
N CYS A 24 17.88 -4.23 1.76
CA CYS A 24 17.48 -3.97 3.14
C CYS A 24 17.39 -5.32 3.86
N ASN A 25 18.40 -5.63 4.69
CA ASN A 25 18.50 -6.91 5.41
C ASN A 25 17.27 -7.21 6.29
N TRP A 26 16.57 -6.16 6.74
CA TRP A 26 15.35 -6.26 7.55
C TRP A 26 14.13 -6.79 6.77
N LEU A 27 14.05 -6.54 5.45
CA LEU A 27 12.94 -7.01 4.62
C LEU A 27 13.11 -8.45 4.11
N ARG A 28 14.23 -9.13 4.41
CA ARG A 28 14.45 -10.54 4.02
C ARG A 28 13.43 -11.52 4.62
N TYR A 29 12.71 -11.13 5.67
CA TYR A 29 11.71 -11.97 6.32
C TYR A 29 10.45 -12.22 5.44
N PHE A 30 10.14 -11.32 4.50
CA PHE A 30 8.96 -11.39 3.63
C PHE A 30 9.14 -12.25 2.36
N LYS A 31 10.04 -13.24 2.37
CA LYS A 31 10.32 -14.08 1.19
C LYS A 31 9.25 -15.14 0.89
N ASN A 32 8.22 -15.27 1.73
CA ASN A 32 7.13 -16.22 1.54
C ASN A 32 6.14 -15.69 0.48
N ASP A 33 5.81 -16.52 -0.52
CA ASP A 33 4.91 -16.11 -1.62
C ASP A 33 3.53 -15.66 -1.13
N ARG A 34 3.05 -16.21 -0.01
CA ARG A 34 1.77 -15.81 0.59
C ARG A 34 1.83 -14.39 1.17
N ASP A 35 2.85 -14.08 1.97
CA ASP A 35 3.00 -12.74 2.55
C ASP A 35 3.28 -11.69 1.46
N ARG A 36 3.97 -12.06 0.39
CA ARG A 36 4.18 -11.18 -0.77
C ARG A 36 2.86 -10.87 -1.49
N ARG A 37 1.98 -11.86 -1.67
CA ARG A 37 0.62 -11.62 -2.21
C ARG A 37 -0.18 -10.71 -1.30
N ASP A 38 -0.19 -10.98 0.00
CA ASP A 38 -0.89 -10.14 0.99
C ASP A 38 -0.39 -8.68 0.95
N LEU A 39 0.93 -8.47 0.79
CA LEU A 39 1.54 -7.16 0.66
C LEU A 39 1.12 -6.45 -0.64
N ILE A 40 1.12 -7.16 -1.77
CA ILE A 40 0.67 -6.63 -3.06
C ILE A 40 -0.82 -6.23 -2.98
N THR A 41 -1.66 -7.07 -2.38
CA THR A 41 -3.08 -6.76 -2.13
C THR A 41 -3.25 -5.48 -1.32
N CYS A 42 -2.49 -5.33 -0.23
CA CYS A 42 -2.50 -4.09 0.56
C CYS A 42 -2.01 -2.87 -0.25
N GLY A 43 -1.01 -3.05 -1.13
CA GLY A 43 -0.53 -2.02 -2.04
C GLY A 43 -1.57 -1.59 -3.09
N CYS A 44 -2.32 -2.54 -3.64
CA CYS A 44 -3.46 -2.25 -4.52
C CYS A 44 -4.54 -1.47 -3.77
N ALA A 45 -4.93 -1.94 -2.57
CA ALA A 45 -5.91 -1.29 -1.71
C ALA A 45 -5.51 0.17 -1.40
N ALA A 46 -4.23 0.39 -1.05
CA ALA A 46 -3.64 1.70 -0.81
C ALA A 46 -3.76 2.61 -2.03
N GLY A 47 -3.47 2.09 -3.23
CA GLY A 47 -3.59 2.84 -4.48
C GLY A 47 -5.03 3.26 -4.79
N VAL A 48 -6.02 2.40 -4.51
CA VAL A 48 -7.45 2.73 -4.66
C VAL A 48 -7.88 3.75 -3.62
N ALA A 49 -7.52 3.55 -2.35
CA ALA A 49 -7.80 4.48 -1.27
C ALA A 49 -7.21 5.87 -1.53
N ALA A 50 -6.01 5.92 -2.13
CA ALA A 50 -5.37 7.18 -2.52
C ALA A 50 -6.10 7.88 -3.68
N ALA A 51 -6.61 7.12 -4.65
CA ALA A 51 -7.28 7.69 -5.82
C ALA A 51 -8.67 8.25 -5.50
N PHE A 52 -9.46 7.50 -4.72
CA PHE A 52 -10.86 7.83 -4.45
C PHE A 52 -11.10 8.43 -3.06
N ARG A 53 -10.05 8.58 -2.23
CA ARG A 53 -10.14 9.00 -0.82
C ARG A 53 -11.11 8.14 0.01
N ALA A 54 -11.31 6.89 -0.40
CA ALA A 54 -12.23 5.93 0.20
C ALA A 54 -11.45 4.73 0.76
N PRO A 55 -11.01 4.76 2.04
CA PRO A 55 -10.17 3.69 2.60
C PRO A 55 -10.91 2.36 2.69
N VAL A 56 -12.19 2.36 3.05
CA VAL A 56 -13.02 1.14 3.11
C VAL A 56 -13.29 0.58 1.71
N GLY A 57 -13.58 1.45 0.74
CA GLY A 57 -13.77 1.05 -0.66
C GLY A 57 -12.52 0.40 -1.26
N GLY A 58 -11.33 0.94 -0.95
CA GLY A 58 -10.07 0.33 -1.37
C GLY A 58 -9.80 -1.05 -0.77
N VAL A 59 -10.20 -1.28 0.49
CA VAL A 59 -10.08 -2.60 1.14
C VAL A 59 -11.06 -3.59 0.52
N LEU A 60 -12.31 -3.21 0.32
CA LEU A 60 -13.32 -4.09 -0.30
C LEU A 60 -12.92 -4.47 -1.72
N PHE A 61 -12.49 -3.51 -2.54
CA PHE A 61 -11.99 -3.78 -3.89
C PHE A 61 -10.81 -4.76 -3.87
N ALA A 62 -9.84 -4.56 -2.98
CA ALA A 62 -8.68 -5.44 -2.89
C ALA A 62 -9.02 -6.84 -2.37
N LEU A 63 -10.05 -6.97 -1.52
CA LEU A 63 -10.55 -8.27 -1.07
C LEU A 63 -11.32 -9.00 -2.19
N GLU A 64 -12.16 -8.28 -2.94
CA GLU A 64 -12.92 -8.84 -4.07
C GLU A 64 -11.99 -9.38 -5.17
N GLU A 65 -10.97 -8.62 -5.54
CA GLU A 65 -10.09 -8.94 -6.67
C GLU A 65 -8.92 -9.86 -6.31
N ALA A 66 -8.38 -9.78 -5.08
CA ALA A 66 -7.12 -10.44 -4.73
C ALA A 66 -7.22 -11.46 -3.58
N ALA A 67 -8.34 -11.53 -2.85
CA ALA A 67 -8.53 -12.52 -1.78
C ALA A 67 -9.56 -13.57 -2.19
N SER A 68 -9.08 -14.79 -2.49
CA SER A 68 -9.96 -15.94 -2.74
C SER A 68 -10.77 -16.36 -1.50
N TRP A 69 -10.36 -15.94 -0.29
CA TRP A 69 -10.99 -16.29 0.99
C TRP A 69 -10.90 -15.13 1.97
N TRP A 70 -11.97 -14.91 2.74
CA TRP A 70 -12.02 -13.87 3.75
C TRP A 70 -11.12 -14.21 4.93
N ARG A 71 -9.99 -13.51 5.06
CA ARG A 71 -9.04 -13.65 6.18
C ARG A 71 -9.04 -12.39 7.03
N SER A 72 -9.48 -12.50 8.29
CA SER A 72 -9.54 -11.36 9.22
C SER A 72 -8.19 -10.66 9.41
N ALA A 73 -7.09 -11.42 9.39
CA ALA A 73 -5.74 -10.86 9.48
C ALA A 73 -5.35 -10.00 8.26
N LEU A 74 -5.76 -10.42 7.04
CA LEU A 74 -5.51 -9.65 5.82
C LEU A 74 -6.38 -8.40 5.78
N LEU A 75 -7.64 -8.51 6.20
CA LEU A 75 -8.56 -7.37 6.28
C LEU A 75 -8.00 -6.30 7.21
N TRP A 76 -7.52 -6.68 8.40
CA TRP A 76 -6.95 -5.74 9.34
C TRP A 76 -5.68 -5.06 8.81
N ARG A 77 -4.80 -5.82 8.16
CA ARG A 77 -3.60 -5.30 7.49
C ARG A 77 -3.95 -4.31 6.38
N ALA A 78 -4.90 -4.65 5.51
CA ALA A 78 -5.34 -3.80 4.41
C ALA A 78 -6.01 -2.52 4.94
N PHE A 79 -6.89 -2.65 5.95
CA PHE A 79 -7.57 -1.52 6.58
C PHE A 79 -6.60 -0.54 7.24
N PHE A 80 -5.62 -1.06 7.99
CA PHE A 80 -4.59 -0.21 8.59
C PHE A 80 -3.79 0.53 7.50
N THR A 81 -3.41 -0.17 6.43
CA THR A 81 -2.66 0.42 5.32
C THR A 81 -3.45 1.55 4.63
N THR A 82 -4.72 1.31 4.30
CA THR A 82 -5.56 2.33 3.63
C THR A 82 -5.92 3.49 4.56
N ALA A 83 -6.10 3.25 5.86
CA ALA A 83 -6.31 4.29 6.86
C ALA A 83 -5.09 5.21 7.00
N VAL A 84 -3.87 4.64 7.08
CA VAL A 84 -2.63 5.41 7.10
C VAL A 84 -2.51 6.27 5.84
N VAL A 85 -2.76 5.69 4.67
CA VAL A 85 -2.73 6.43 3.39
C VAL A 85 -3.74 7.58 3.39
N ALA A 86 -4.96 7.37 3.91
CA ALA A 86 -5.97 8.42 4.00
C ALA A 86 -5.54 9.56 4.93
N VAL A 87 -4.93 9.25 6.09
CA VAL A 87 -4.40 10.26 7.03
C VAL A 87 -3.23 11.02 6.42
N VAL A 88 -2.27 10.32 5.80
CA VAL A 88 -1.11 10.95 5.14
C VAL A 88 -1.56 11.87 4.01
N LEU A 89 -2.51 11.44 3.18
CA LEU A 89 -3.04 12.30 2.11
C LEU A 89 -3.78 13.51 2.65
N ARG A 90 -4.60 13.35 3.69
CA ARG A 90 -5.30 14.48 4.32
C ARG A 90 -4.31 15.48 4.92
N THR A 91 -3.33 15.00 5.70
CA THR A 91 -2.31 15.85 6.31
C THR A 91 -1.44 16.56 5.28
N LEU A 92 -1.07 15.88 4.19
CA LEU A 92 -0.30 16.48 3.09
C LEU A 92 -1.11 17.57 2.36
N ILE A 93 -2.42 17.35 2.15
CA ILE A 93 -3.30 18.34 1.53
C ILE A 93 -3.51 19.56 2.45
N GLU A 94 -3.71 19.36 3.75
CA GLU A 94 -3.80 20.46 4.71
C GLU A 94 -2.48 21.23 4.81
N PHE A 95 -1.35 20.54 4.78
CA PHE A 95 -0.03 21.17 4.74
C PHE A 95 0.15 22.01 3.47
N CYS A 96 -0.27 21.50 2.31
CA CYS A 96 -0.27 22.26 1.08
C CYS A 96 -1.19 23.48 1.12
N ARG A 97 -2.37 23.35 1.74
CA ARG A 97 -3.32 24.46 1.94
C ARG A 97 -2.76 25.56 2.85
N SER A 98 -1.78 25.23 3.70
CA SER A 98 -1.07 26.19 4.56
C SER A 98 -0.05 27.08 3.80
N GLY A 99 -0.02 27.02 2.46
CA GLY A 99 0.80 27.91 1.61
C GLY A 99 2.28 27.57 1.56
N LYS A 100 2.69 26.41 2.09
CA LYS A 100 4.08 25.92 2.11
C LYS A 100 4.36 24.82 1.06
N CYS A 101 3.35 24.40 0.31
CA CYS A 101 3.60 23.58 -0.88
C CYS A 101 4.01 24.50 -2.01
N GLY A 102 5.28 24.42 -2.40
CA GLY A 102 5.78 25.08 -3.59
C GLY A 102 4.98 24.65 -4.82
N LEU A 103 4.56 25.67 -5.57
CA LEU A 103 4.02 25.70 -6.93
C LEU A 103 3.45 24.37 -7.49
N PHE A 104 2.19 24.11 -7.15
CA PHE A 104 1.18 23.68 -8.13
C PHE A 104 -0.07 24.54 -7.94
#